data_AF-A2FII3-F1
#
_entry.id   AF-A2FII3-F1
#
_cell.length_a   1.000
_cell.length_b   1.000
_cell.length_c   1.000
_cell.angle_alpha   90.00
_cell.angle_beta   90.00
_cell.angle_gamma   90.00
#
_symmetry.space_group_name_H-M   'P 1'
#
loop_
_entity.id
_entity.type
_entity.pdbx_description
1 polymer ?
#
loop_
_entity_poly.entity_id
_entity_poly.type
_entity_poly.pdbx_seq_one_letter_code
_entity_poly.pdbx_strand_id
1 'polypeptide(L)'
;MRTIGSYAFMGASRLTRVLFNGNQIQNIGFQSFKNCINLEFLFFNSESLTTLGSGAFENCPSMLKCGTITCPKKVKDLFLKNGFQAKCFNIDCPVDKQCTQQCRPFSLPPFAVFIAMEL
;
A
#
# COMPACT_ATOMS: atom_id res chain seq x y z
N MET A 1 8.04 -9.77 -12.62
CA MET A 1 8.06 -8.35 -13.07
C MET A 1 8.97 -7.55 -12.13
N ARG A 2 9.79 -6.60 -12.62
CA ARG A 2 10.74 -5.82 -11.77
C ARG A 2 10.37 -4.36 -11.54
N THR A 3 9.51 -3.78 -12.39
CA THR A 3 9.18 -2.37 -12.36
C THR A 3 7.68 -2.18 -12.55
N ILE A 4 7.07 -1.32 -11.74
CA ILE A 4 5.72 -0.79 -11.97
C ILE A 4 5.89 0.52 -12.72
N GLY A 5 5.31 0.60 -13.92
CA GLY A 5 5.37 1.81 -14.73
C GLY A 5 4.74 3.02 -14.06
N SER A 6 5.16 4.22 -14.46
CA SER A 6 4.45 5.45 -14.10
C SER A 6 3.00 5.35 -14.53
N TYR A 7 2.07 5.82 -13.69
CA TYR A 7 0.63 5.80 -13.93
C TYR A 7 -0.03 4.42 -14.13
N ALA A 8 0.68 3.30 -13.92
CA ALA A 8 0.19 1.97 -14.27
C ALA A 8 -1.19 1.60 -13.70
N PHE A 9 -1.50 2.09 -12.49
CA PHE A 9 -2.78 1.90 -11.80
C PHE A 9 -3.39 3.23 -11.37
N MET A 10 -3.04 4.34 -12.05
CA MET A 10 -3.59 5.64 -11.72
C MET A 10 -5.11 5.64 -11.88
N GLY A 11 -5.82 6.13 -10.87
CA GLY A 11 -7.28 6.22 -10.87
C GLY A 11 -8.00 4.88 -10.74
N ALA A 12 -7.30 3.81 -10.35
CA ALA A 12 -7.89 2.49 -10.13
C ALA A 12 -8.77 2.50 -8.87
N SER A 13 -9.97 3.09 -8.99
CA SER A 13 -10.92 3.25 -7.90
C SER A 13 -11.48 1.93 -7.39
N ARG A 14 -11.42 0.85 -8.17
CA ARG A 14 -11.84 -0.49 -7.72
C ARG A 14 -10.73 -1.30 -7.06
N LEU A 15 -9.50 -0.81 -7.10
CA LEU A 15 -8.34 -1.52 -6.57
C LEU A 15 -8.35 -1.44 -5.04
N THR A 16 -8.61 -2.57 -4.40
CA THR A 16 -8.72 -2.62 -2.93
C THR A 16 -7.44 -3.12 -2.27
N ARG A 17 -6.71 -4.01 -2.94
CA ARG A 17 -5.53 -4.66 -2.37
C ARG A 17 -4.46 -4.89 -3.41
N VAL A 18 -3.21 -4.73 -3.00
CA VAL A 18 -2.05 -4.99 -3.84
C VAL A 18 -1.10 -5.88 -3.06
N LEU A 19 -0.88 -7.08 -3.59
CA LEU A 19 -0.04 -8.10 -2.99
C LEU A 19 1.15 -8.37 -3.91
N PHE A 20 2.34 -7.93 -3.49
CA PHE A 20 3.60 -8.23 -4.15
C PHE A 20 4.23 -9.47 -3.52
N ASN A 21 3.66 -10.63 -3.87
CA ASN A 21 4.16 -11.94 -3.43
C ASN A 21 5.27 -12.43 -4.39
N GLY A 22 6.48 -12.66 -3.86
CA GLY A 22 7.59 -13.25 -4.64
C GLY A 22 8.22 -12.34 -5.71
N ASN A 23 7.59 -11.23 -6.09
CA ASN A 23 8.15 -10.31 -7.07
C ASN A 23 9.27 -9.45 -6.46
N GLN A 24 10.45 -9.51 -7.09
CA GLN A 24 11.56 -8.59 -6.83
C GLN A 24 11.27 -7.22 -7.48
N ILE A 25 10.21 -6.55 -7.05
CA ILE A 25 9.91 -5.20 -7.53
C ILE A 25 11.00 -4.27 -6.99
N GLN A 26 11.71 -3.63 -7.91
CA GLN A 26 12.79 -2.69 -7.62
C GLN A 26 12.29 -1.25 -7.73
N ASN A 27 11.41 -0.99 -8.70
CA ASN A 27 10.99 0.38 -9.02
C ASN A 27 9.47 0.49 -9.08
N ILE A 28 8.94 1.50 -8.39
CA ILE A 28 7.57 1.96 -8.51
C ILE A 28 7.61 3.34 -9.17
N GLY A 29 6.95 3.49 -10.31
CA GLY A 29 6.99 4.71 -11.11
C GLY A 29 6.24 5.90 -10.51
N PHE A 30 6.37 7.04 -11.17
CA PHE A 30 5.68 8.28 -10.79
C PHE A 30 4.16 8.09 -10.82
N GLN A 31 3.46 8.50 -9.75
CA GLN A 31 2.00 8.45 -9.65
C GLN A 31 1.36 7.09 -10.01
N SER A 32 2.09 5.99 -9.84
CA SER A 32 1.66 4.65 -10.29
C SER A 32 0.34 4.18 -9.68
N PHE A 33 0.01 4.58 -8.46
CA PHE A 33 -1.24 4.31 -7.74
C PHE A 33 -1.95 5.60 -7.32
N LYS A 34 -1.72 6.72 -8.02
CA LYS A 34 -2.39 7.98 -7.70
C LYS A 34 -3.90 7.84 -7.82
N ASN A 35 -4.67 8.46 -6.92
CA ASN A 35 -6.14 8.42 -6.89
C ASN A 35 -6.75 7.00 -6.70
N CYS A 36 -6.00 6.05 -6.14
CA CYS A 36 -6.54 4.75 -5.73
C CYS A 36 -7.32 4.88 -4.41
N ILE A 37 -8.53 5.46 -4.49
CA ILE A 37 -9.33 5.84 -3.32
C ILE A 37 -9.73 4.67 -2.41
N ASN A 38 -9.90 3.46 -2.98
CA ASN A 38 -10.32 2.28 -2.25
C ASN A 38 -9.16 1.33 -1.92
N LEU A 39 -7.90 1.73 -2.16
CA LEU A 39 -6.76 0.89 -1.83
C LEU A 39 -6.57 0.85 -0.32
N GLU A 40 -6.90 -0.29 0.28
CA GLU A 40 -6.92 -0.49 1.73
C GLU A 40 -5.71 -1.28 2.22
N PHE A 41 -5.12 -2.12 1.36
CA PHE A 41 -4.04 -3.01 1.78
C PHE A 41 -2.93 -3.09 0.76
N LEU A 42 -1.70 -2.96 1.23
CA LEU A 42 -0.47 -3.03 0.45
C LEU A 42 0.50 -3.99 1.14
N PHE A 43 0.85 -5.06 0.46
CA PHE A 43 1.77 -6.07 0.97
C PHE A 43 3.02 -6.15 0.10
N PHE A 44 4.18 -5.93 0.72
CA PHE A 44 5.50 -6.14 0.15
C PHE A 44 6.23 -7.22 0.93
N ASN A 45 6.56 -8.33 0.28
CA ASN A 45 7.43 -9.34 0.89
C ASN A 45 8.92 -9.16 0.52
N SER A 46 9.21 -8.39 -0.53
CA SER A 46 10.57 -8.24 -1.06
C SER A 46 11.29 -7.02 -0.48
N GLU A 47 12.59 -7.17 -0.19
CA GLU A 47 13.50 -6.07 0.15
C GLU A 47 14.14 -5.40 -1.08
N SER A 48 13.77 -5.84 -2.28
CA SER A 48 14.37 -5.38 -3.54
C SER A 48 13.91 -3.98 -3.96
N LEU A 49 12.87 -3.40 -3.32
CA LEU A 49 12.39 -2.07 -3.68
C LEU A 49 13.44 -1.01 -3.34
N THR A 50 13.95 -0.35 -4.37
CA THR A 50 14.98 0.69 -4.28
C THR A 50 14.44 2.07 -4.60
N THR A 51 13.39 2.15 -5.43
CA THR A 51 12.89 3.42 -5.94
C THR A 51 11.37 3.49 -5.83
N LEU A 52 10.89 4.57 -5.22
CA LEU A 52 9.47 4.93 -5.19
C LEU A 52 9.33 6.31 -5.85
N GLY A 53 8.55 6.35 -6.92
CA GLY A 53 8.29 7.56 -7.67
C GLY A 53 7.53 8.57 -6.83
N SER A 54 7.78 9.86 -7.11
CA SER A 54 7.05 10.94 -6.47
C SER A 54 5.53 10.76 -6.66
N GLY A 55 4.78 10.97 -5.59
CA GLY A 55 3.32 10.83 -5.59
C GLY A 55 2.80 9.44 -5.98
N ALA A 56 3.61 8.38 -5.88
CA ALA A 56 3.19 7.02 -6.27
C ALA A 56 1.85 6.59 -5.64
N PHE A 57 1.54 7.04 -4.43
CA PHE A 57 0.25 6.78 -3.75
C PHE A 57 -0.43 8.09 -3.31
N GLU A 58 -0.26 9.15 -4.10
CA GLU A 58 -0.92 10.43 -3.87
C GLU A 58 -2.45 10.26 -3.92
N ASN A 59 -3.15 10.92 -3.01
CA ASN A 59 -4.62 10.87 -2.91
C ASN A 59 -5.18 9.45 -2.70
N CYS A 60 -4.51 8.64 -1.87
CA CYS A 60 -4.96 7.31 -1.43
C CYS A 60 -5.37 7.35 0.06
N PRO A 61 -6.54 7.92 0.40
CA PRO A 61 -6.96 8.13 1.80
C PRO A 61 -7.10 6.82 2.58
N SER A 62 -7.51 5.73 1.91
CA SER A 62 -7.71 4.43 2.54
C SER A 62 -6.41 3.78 3.02
N MET A 63 -5.27 4.08 2.38
CA MET A 63 -3.94 3.61 2.79
C MET A 63 -3.33 4.41 3.95
N LEU A 64 -3.90 5.57 4.30
CA LEU A 64 -3.41 6.38 5.42
C LEU A 64 -3.88 5.84 6.79
N LYS A 65 -4.67 4.77 6.80
CA LYS A 65 -5.18 4.11 8.00
C LYS A 65 -4.10 3.23 8.65
N CYS A 66 -4.27 2.97 9.95
CA CYS A 66 -3.40 2.10 10.74
C CYS A 66 -3.37 0.66 10.18
N GLY A 67 -2.19 0.04 10.12
CA GLY A 67 -2.00 -1.37 9.74
C GLY A 67 -2.29 -1.74 8.27
N THR A 68 -2.30 -0.77 7.36
CA THR A 68 -2.64 -0.99 5.94
C THR A 68 -1.46 -1.43 5.07
N ILE A 69 -0.22 -1.13 5.49
CA ILE A 69 1.00 -1.46 4.75
C ILE A 69 1.84 -2.44 5.55
N THR A 70 2.12 -3.61 4.96
CA THR A 70 3.05 -4.60 5.51
C THR A 70 4.26 -4.71 4.60
N CYS A 71 5.44 -4.42 5.11
CA CYS A 71 6.69 -4.49 4.36
C CYS A 71 7.92 -4.72 5.27
N PRO A 72 9.04 -5.19 4.72
CA PRO A 72 10.30 -5.29 5.47
C PRO A 72 10.90 -3.92 5.81
N LYS A 73 11.86 -3.89 6.74
CA LYS A 73 12.45 -2.66 7.33
C LYS A 73 12.99 -1.69 6.27
N LYS A 74 13.77 -2.20 5.31
CA LYS A 74 14.36 -1.38 4.24
C LYS A 74 13.32 -0.65 3.40
N VAL A 75 12.23 -1.34 3.08
CA VAL A 75 11.11 -0.77 2.33
C VAL A 75 10.37 0.25 3.17
N LYS A 76 10.12 -0.06 4.46
CA LYS A 76 9.49 0.87 5.40
C LYS A 76 10.21 2.22 5.44
N ASP A 77 11.54 2.22 5.56
CA ASP A 77 12.34 3.45 5.59
C ASP A 77 12.20 4.28 4.31
N LEU A 78 12.09 3.60 3.16
CA LEU A 78 11.90 4.24 1.86
C LEU A 78 10.52 4.91 1.75
N PHE A 79 9.47 4.26 2.24
CA PHE A 79 8.14 4.87 2.31
C PHE A 79 8.13 6.07 3.27
N LEU A 80 8.73 5.96 4.46
CA LEU A 80 8.83 7.07 5.41
C LEU A 80 9.56 8.29 4.80
N LYS A 81 10.64 8.07 4.05
CA LYS A 81 11.36 9.13 3.32
C LYS A 81 10.50 9.81 2.24
N ASN A 82 9.51 9.11 1.69
CA ASN A 82 8.59 9.62 0.68
C ASN A 82 7.32 10.24 1.28
N GLY A 83 7.32 10.57 2.57
CA GLY A 83 6.23 11.30 3.23
C GLY A 83 5.09 10.42 3.74
N PHE A 84 5.26 9.09 3.76
CA PHE A 84 4.28 8.21 4.41
C PHE A 84 4.35 8.31 5.92
N GLN A 85 3.20 8.22 6.56
CA GLN A 85 3.10 8.28 8.01
C GLN A 85 3.43 6.91 8.61
N ALA A 86 4.21 6.88 9.70
CA ALA A 86 4.60 5.64 10.38
C ALA A 86 3.40 4.81 10.90
N LYS A 87 2.26 5.47 11.10
CA LYS A 87 0.97 4.85 11.49
C LYS A 87 0.46 3.85 10.45
N CYS A 88 0.73 4.04 9.15
CA CYS A 88 0.33 3.08 8.11
C CYS A 88 0.97 1.69 8.29
N PHE A 89 2.12 1.62 8.98
CA PHE A 89 2.87 0.39 9.24
C PHE A 89 2.62 -0.18 10.65
N ASN A 90 1.93 0.56 11.51
CA ASN A 90 1.69 0.14 12.88
C ASN A 90 0.24 -0.31 13.04
N ILE A 91 0.04 -1.52 13.54
CA ILE A 91 -1.27 -2.05 13.91
C ILE A 91 -1.69 -1.48 15.27
N ASP A 92 -0.73 -1.04 16.09
CA ASP A 92 -0.96 -0.28 17.31
C ASP A 92 -1.21 1.20 16.98
N CYS A 93 -2.43 1.48 16.53
CA CYS A 93 -3.02 2.81 16.71
C CYS A 93 -3.22 2.99 18.23
N PRO A 94 -2.69 4.05 18.89
CA PRO A 94 -2.92 4.29 20.31
C PRO A 94 -4.43 4.34 20.57
N VAL A 95 -4.89 3.49 21.48
CA VAL A 95 -6.30 3.18 21.77
C VAL A 95 -7.06 4.38 22.38
N ASP A 96 -6.43 5.54 22.57
CA ASP A 96 -7.00 6.58 23.43
C ASP A 96 -7.85 7.66 22.75
N LYS A 97 -7.83 7.85 21.43
CA LYS A 97 -8.82 8.72 20.76
C LYS A 97 -9.16 8.24 19.35
N GLN A 98 -10.38 7.72 19.19
CA GLN A 98 -11.08 7.37 17.94
C GLN A 98 -10.74 6.05 17.21
N CYS A 99 -10.50 4.96 17.94
CA CYS A 99 -10.69 3.61 17.38
C CYS A 99 -11.77 2.82 18.13
N THR A 100 -12.91 3.46 18.41
CA THR A 100 -14.15 2.72 18.69
C THR A 100 -14.75 2.30 17.35
N GLN A 101 -14.91 1.00 17.13
CA GLN A 101 -15.50 0.38 15.94
C GLN A 101 -14.55 0.24 14.74
N GLN A 102 -13.58 -0.67 14.82
CA GLN A 102 -13.73 -2.00 14.19
C GLN A 102 -12.38 -2.73 14.09
N CYS A 103 -12.12 -3.58 15.09
CA CYS A 103 -11.74 -4.96 14.76
C CYS A 103 -12.88 -5.59 13.96
N ARG A 104 -13.09 -5.17 12.70
CA ARG A 104 -13.89 -5.97 11.79
C ARG A 104 -12.99 -7.13 11.38
N PRO A 105 -13.46 -8.38 11.49
CA PRO A 105 -12.80 -9.44 10.76
C PRO A 105 -12.69 -8.96 9.32
N PHE A 106 -11.51 -9.16 8.76
CA PHE A 106 -11.10 -8.89 7.40
C PHE A 106 -12.16 -9.39 6.39
N SER A 107 -13.29 -8.69 6.26
CA SER A 107 -14.35 -9.05 5.32
C SER A 107 -13.88 -8.51 3.98
N LEU A 108 -13.29 -9.39 3.16
CA LEU A 108 -13.14 -9.10 1.75
C LEU A 108 -14.51 -8.67 1.22
N PRO A 109 -14.69 -7.46 0.69
CA PRO A 109 -15.87 -7.18 -0.09
C PRO A 109 -15.90 -8.20 -1.26
N PRO A 110 -17.06 -8.78 -1.61
CA PRO A 110 -17.17 -9.81 -2.65
C PRO A 110 -16.76 -9.32 -4.05
N PHE A 111 -16.45 -8.02 -4.21
CA PHE A 111 -15.97 -7.39 -5.43
C PHE A 111 -14.58 -6.73 -5.29
N ALA A 112 -13.79 -7.16 -4.31
CA ALA A 112 -12.40 -6.70 -4.15
C ALA A 112 -11.59 -7.05 -5.41
N VAL A 113 -11.21 -6.05 -6.20
CA VAL A 113 -10.18 -6.25 -7.23
C VAL A 113 -8.85 -6.19 -6.49
N PHE A 114 -8.17 -7.33 -6.41
CA PHE A 114 -6.82 -7.41 -5.88
C PHE A 114 -5.84 -7.72 -7.00
N ILE A 115 -4.71 -7.03 -6.98
CA ILE A 115 -3.58 -7.38 -7.82
C ILE A 115 -2.72 -8.33 -6.99
N ALA A 116 -2.81 -9.62 -7.29
CA ALA A 116 -1.84 -10.61 -6.85
C ALA A 116 -0.85 -10.79 -7.99
N MET A 117 0.35 -10.20 -7.84
CA MET A 117 1.45 -10.53 -8.73
C MET A 117 2.18 -11.68 -8.06
N GLU A 118 1.85 -12.90 -8.44
CA GLU A 118 2.57 -14.12 -8.06
C GLU A 118 3.55 -14.49 -9.18
N LEU A 119 4.61 -15.23 -8.86
CA LEU A 119 5.50 -15.85 -9.82
C LEU A 119 5.00 -17.24 -10.18
#